data_AF-A0A0V0T3E3-F1
#
_entry.id   AF-A0A0V0T3E3-F1
#
_cell.length_a   1.000
_cell.length_b   1.000
_cell.length_c   1.000
_cell.angle_alpha   90.00
_cell.angle_beta   90.00
_cell.angle_gamma   90.00
#
_symmetry.space_group_name_H-M   'P 1'
#
loop_
_entity.id
_entity.type
_entity.pdbx_description
1 polymer ?
#
loop_
_entity_poly.entity_id
_entity_poly.type
_entity_poly.pdbx_seq_one_letter_code
_entity_poly.pdbx_strand_id
1 'polypeptide(L)'
;MFEEISEQSTLYIIQNGKLTTKFSKCDIEQLNGILMKMEMVRMSRYLMKYLHFNDNSKAILNRESPSYDQLYKVRPLLEQF
;
A
#
# COMPACT_ATOMS: atom_id res chain seq x y z
N MET A 1 -3.79 -1.44 -10.87
CA MET A 1 -3.97 -1.81 -9.44
C MET A 1 -2.75 -2.51 -8.85
N PHE A 2 -2.46 -3.79 -9.17
CA PHE A 2 -1.35 -4.51 -8.50
C PHE A 2 0.05 -3.99 -8.83
N GLU A 3 0.29 -3.55 -10.08
CA GLU A 3 1.53 -2.87 -10.46
C GLU A 3 1.73 -1.56 -9.69
N GLU A 4 0.67 -0.77 -9.53
CA GLU A 4 0.72 0.51 -8.83
C GLU A 4 0.97 0.34 -7.33
N ILE A 5 0.36 -0.65 -6.69
CA ILE A 5 0.66 -1.02 -5.29
C ILE A 5 2.12 -1.46 -5.15
N SER A 6 2.64 -2.20 -6.13
CA SER A 6 4.03 -2.65 -6.18
C SER A 6 5.01 -1.48 -6.22
N GLU A 7 4.75 -0.50 -7.08
CA GLU A 7 5.58 0.69 -7.26
C GLU A 7 5.57 1.58 -6.01
N GLN A 8 4.39 1.89 -5.46
CA GLN A 8 4.27 2.73 -4.27
C GLN A 8 4.91 2.09 -3.02
N SER A 9 4.72 0.78 -2.83
CA SER A 9 5.34 0.04 -1.72
C SER A 9 6.86 0.02 -1.83
N THR A 10 7.39 -0.08 -3.05
CA THR A 10 8.84 -0.03 -3.33
C THR A 10 9.43 1.33 -2.99
N LEU A 11 8.77 2.41 -3.42
CA LEU A 11 9.23 3.78 -3.16
C LEU A 11 9.29 4.08 -1.66
N TYR A 12 8.30 3.64 -0.90
CA TYR A 12 8.26 3.84 0.55
C TYR A 12 9.42 3.16 1.28
N ILE A 13 9.79 1.93 0.90
CA ILE A 13 10.93 1.22 1.51
C ILE A 13 12.27 1.88 1.18
N ILE A 14 12.45 2.32 -0.07
CA ILE A 14 13.69 3.00 -0.48
C ILE A 14 13.87 4.30 0.32
N GLN A 15 12.78 5.04 0.54
CA GLN A 15 12.80 6.32 1.25
C GLN A 15 12.99 6.18 2.77
N ASN A 16 12.39 5.15 3.39
CA ASN A 16 12.33 5.05 4.87
C ASN A 16 13.15 3.90 5.47
N GLY A 17 13.57 2.91 4.67
CA GLY A 17 14.09 1.63 5.16
C GLY A 17 15.59 1.37 4.90
N LYS A 18 16.30 2.20 4.12
CA LYS A 18 17.69 1.95 3.67
C LYS A 18 17.87 0.61 2.90
N LEU A 19 16.79 -0.02 2.43
CA LEU A 19 16.80 -1.28 1.70
C LEU A 19 16.46 -1.04 0.22
N THR A 20 17.15 -1.74 -0.69
CA THR A 20 17.01 -1.62 -2.15
C THR A 20 15.98 -2.58 -2.74
N THR A 21 15.18 -3.25 -1.90
CA THR A 21 14.21 -4.26 -2.33
C THR A 21 13.07 -3.62 -3.11
N LYS A 22 12.85 -4.11 -4.34
CA LYS A 22 11.69 -3.76 -5.16
C LYS A 22 10.64 -4.85 -5.06
N PHE A 23 9.41 -4.47 -4.82
CA PHE A 23 8.27 -5.37 -4.96
C PHE A 23 7.95 -5.51 -6.44
N SER A 24 7.64 -6.74 -6.85
CA SER A 24 7.10 -7.06 -8.17
C SER A 24 5.58 -7.25 -8.10
N LYS A 25 4.92 -7.11 -9.26
CA LYS A 25 3.51 -7.47 -9.41
C LYS A 25 3.21 -8.88 -8.89
N CYS A 26 4.12 -9.83 -9.12
CA CYS A 26 4.00 -11.21 -8.64
C CYS A 26 3.94 -11.27 -7.10
N ASP A 27 4.70 -10.44 -6.39
CA ASP A 27 4.67 -10.37 -4.93
C ASP A 27 3.30 -9.87 -4.42
N ILE A 28 2.71 -8.91 -5.13
CA ILE A 28 1.39 -8.36 -4.79
C ILE A 28 0.26 -9.33 -5.18
N GLU A 29 0.39 -10.04 -6.29
CA GLU A 29 -0.55 -11.10 -6.68
C GLU A 29 -0.47 -12.30 -5.73
N GLN A 30 0.73 -12.69 -5.29
CA GLN A 30 0.90 -13.67 -4.22
C GLN A 30 0.27 -13.16 -2.93
N LEU A 31 0.49 -11.91 -2.55
CA LEU A 31 -0.18 -11.30 -1.39
C LEU A 31 -1.71 -11.38 -1.50
N ASN A 32 -2.28 -11.08 -2.67
CA ASN A 32 -3.72 -11.17 -2.93
C ASN A 32 -4.21 -12.64 -2.88
N GLY A 33 -3.45 -13.56 -3.46
CA GLY A 33 -3.73 -15.00 -3.40
C GLY A 33 -3.64 -15.55 -1.98
N ILE A 34 -2.70 -15.04 -1.18
CA ILE A 34 -2.62 -15.37 0.24
C ILE A 34 -3.80 -14.71 0.96
N LEU A 35 -4.17 -13.44 0.72
CA LEU A 35 -5.38 -12.73 1.23
C LEU A 35 -6.67 -13.51 1.00
N MET A 36 -6.89 -13.95 -0.24
CA MET A 36 -8.01 -14.80 -0.65
C MET A 36 -7.96 -16.16 0.05
N LYS A 37 -6.77 -16.70 0.29
CA LYS A 37 -6.53 -17.88 1.15
C LYS A 37 -6.49 -17.54 2.65
N MET A 38 -6.67 -16.30 3.11
CA MET A 38 -6.64 -15.92 4.54
C MET A 38 -7.97 -16.09 5.26
N GLU A 39 -8.99 -16.65 4.60
CA GLU A 39 -9.90 -17.53 5.35
C GLU A 39 -9.14 -18.75 5.94
N MET A 40 -7.87 -19.03 5.56
CA MET A 40 -7.03 -20.13 6.08
C MET A 40 -5.56 -19.81 6.46
N VAL A 41 -4.89 -18.74 6.00
CA VAL A 41 -3.45 -18.47 6.32
C VAL A 41 -3.23 -17.05 6.83
N ARG A 42 -2.39 -16.82 7.84
CA ARG A 42 -2.17 -15.48 8.40
C ARG A 42 -1.06 -14.73 7.64
N MET A 43 -1.32 -13.49 7.21
CA MET A 43 -0.30 -12.65 6.55
C MET A 43 0.89 -12.42 7.46
N SER A 44 2.09 -12.41 6.88
CA SER A 44 3.27 -12.00 7.64
C SER A 44 3.11 -10.53 8.06
N ARG A 45 3.31 -10.26 9.35
CA ARG A 45 3.24 -8.88 9.90
C ARG A 45 4.24 -7.93 9.23
N TYR A 46 5.30 -8.47 8.63
CA TYR A 46 6.27 -7.71 7.88
C TYR A 46 5.63 -7.11 6.63
N LEU A 47 4.96 -7.91 5.79
CA LEU A 47 4.32 -7.42 4.57
C LEU A 47 3.19 -6.43 4.86
N MET A 48 2.37 -6.71 5.88
CA MET A 48 1.31 -5.80 6.36
C MET A 48 1.82 -4.38 6.67
N LYS A 49 3.06 -4.25 7.16
CA LYS A 49 3.64 -2.96 7.54
C LYS A 49 3.99 -2.09 6.33
N TYR A 50 4.20 -2.68 5.16
CA TYR A 50 4.68 -1.96 3.97
C TYR A 50 3.61 -1.77 2.90
N LEU A 51 2.41 -2.31 3.10
CA LEU A 51 1.28 -2.09 2.21
C LEU A 51 0.78 -0.64 2.30
N HIS A 52 0.89 0.07 1.19
CA HIS A 52 0.35 1.41 1.01
C HIS A 52 -0.50 1.46 -0.25
N PHE A 53 -1.68 2.05 -0.13
CA PHE A 53 -2.66 2.16 -1.22
C PHE A 53 -2.80 3.59 -1.75
N ASN A 54 -2.05 4.53 -1.19
CA ASN A 54 -2.09 5.94 -1.53
C ASN A 54 -0.70 6.49 -1.83
N ASP A 55 -0.64 7.52 -2.67
CA ASP A 55 0.57 8.29 -2.93
C ASP A 55 0.80 9.29 -1.77
N ASN A 56 1.83 9.02 -0.96
CA ASN A 56 2.17 9.87 0.19
C ASN A 56 2.70 11.25 -0.22
N SER A 57 3.20 11.43 -1.45
CA SER A 57 3.67 12.75 -1.93
C SER A 57 2.52 13.72 -2.17
N LYS A 58 1.31 13.19 -2.37
CA LYS A 58 0.08 13.96 -2.59
C LYS A 58 -0.79 14.06 -1.33
N ALA A 59 -0.37 13.45 -0.23
CA ALA A 59 -1.17 13.39 0.99
C ALA A 59 -1.14 14.73 1.74
N ILE A 60 -2.32 15.33 1.94
CA ILE A 60 -2.49 16.45 2.87
C ILE A 60 -2.46 15.89 4.28
N LEU A 61 -1.44 16.23 5.07
CA LEU A 61 -1.26 15.71 6.43
C LEU A 61 -1.87 16.62 7.50
N ASN A 62 -2.12 17.90 7.17
CA ASN A 62 -2.77 18.82 8.08
C ASN A 62 -4.26 18.48 8.18
N ARG A 63 -4.68 17.98 9.35
CA ARG A 63 -6.06 17.58 9.64
C ARG A 63 -7.06 18.74 9.71
N GLU A 64 -6.56 19.96 9.92
CA GLU A 64 -7.38 21.16 9.96
C GLU A 64 -7.63 21.74 8.56
N SER A 65 -6.96 21.21 7.53
CA SER A 65 -7.18 21.63 6.16
C SER A 65 -8.61 21.26 5.72
N PRO A 66 -9.38 22.18 5.11
CA PRO A 66 -10.68 21.85 4.52
C PRO A 66 -10.59 20.83 3.39
N SER A 67 -9.39 20.63 2.83
CA SER A 67 -9.10 19.64 1.79
C SER A 67 -8.54 18.34 2.35
N TYR A 68 -8.47 18.19 3.68
CA TYR A 68 -8.05 16.95 4.31
C TYR A 68 -9.07 15.83 4.06
N ASP A 69 -8.69 14.82 3.30
CA ASP A 69 -9.48 13.60 3.16
C ASP A 69 -9.13 12.62 4.30
N GLN A 70 -10.11 12.29 5.14
CA GLN A 70 -9.94 11.34 6.23
C GLN A 70 -9.63 9.91 5.76
N LEU A 71 -10.07 9.55 4.55
CA LEU A 71 -9.84 8.23 3.96
C LEU A 71 -8.69 8.25 2.95
N TYR A 72 -7.86 9.29 2.92
CA TYR A 72 -6.81 9.46 1.89
C TYR A 72 -5.91 8.23 1.72
N LYS A 73 -5.69 7.44 2.79
CA LYS A 73 -4.89 6.21 2.78
C LYS A 73 -5.47 5.07 1.93
N VAL A 74 -6.79 5.06 1.76
CA VAL A 74 -7.54 4.01 1.03
C VAL A 74 -8.40 4.58 -0.09
N ARG A 75 -8.49 5.91 -0.22
CA ARG A 75 -9.28 6.62 -1.25
C ARG A 75 -9.09 6.05 -2.65
N PRO A 76 -7.86 5.78 -3.14
CA PRO A 76 -7.67 5.26 -4.49
C PRO A 76 -8.29 3.87 -4.71
N LEU A 77 -8.50 3.08 -3.65
CA LEU A 77 -9.21 1.80 -3.76
C LEU A 77 -10.73 1.99 -3.84
N LEU A 78 -11.27 2.96 -3.10
CA LEU A 78 -12.71 3.21 -3.07
C LEU A 78 -13.22 3.79 -4.40
N GLU A 79 -12.37 4.56 -5.10
CA GLU A 79 -12.69 5.14 -6.41
C GLU A 79 -12.63 4.13 -7.57
N GLN A 80 -12.19 2.89 -7.30
CA GLN A 80 -12.15 1.81 -8.29
C GLN A 80 -13.44 0.97 -8.33
N PHE A 81 -14.44 1.32 -7.52
CA PHE A 81 -15.78 0.70 -7.46
C PHE A 81 -16.87 1.73 -7.80
#